data_AF-A0A0D3BMF8-F1
#
_entry.id   AF-A0A0D3BMF8-F1
#
_cell.length_a   1.000
_cell.length_b   1.000
_cell.length_c   1.000
_cell.angle_alpha   90.00
_cell.angle_beta   90.00
_cell.angle_gamma   90.00
#
_symmetry.space_group_name_H-M   'P 1'
#
loop_
_entity.id
_entity.type
_entity.pdbx_description
1 polymer ?
#
loop_
_entity_poly.entity_id
_entity_poly.type
_entity_poly.pdbx_seq_one_letter_code
_entity_poly.pdbx_strand_id
1 'polypeptide(L)'
;MLHRTGQKPHAGVRLEAFEKTGVLPSLSDLFKMTHATSDGVFVDPASEKLFRTVAGRIEERETQLTQESPDGLPVTLSTQEVDRIFEEVAPKKKGRIVGIGSVNEVTRETSSYTSRRDEETAQMKAQIDSQKAQMDSQQVRLDSLKDLLDVMAVGNPVIQRMLSERRAALGMPPRDPQESDPTRQQPSNPTNYFDNM
;
A
#
# COMPACT_ATOMS: atom_id res chain seq x y z
N MET A 1 6.59 41.03 -30.35
CA MET A 1 7.63 40.42 -29.50
C MET A 1 7.41 38.91 -29.57
N LEU A 2 8.24 38.18 -30.32
CA LEU A 2 8.08 36.73 -30.46
C LEU A 2 8.58 36.09 -29.15
N HIS A 3 7.69 35.61 -28.31
CA HIS A 3 8.09 34.79 -27.17
C HIS A 3 8.56 33.44 -27.72
N ARG A 4 9.88 33.19 -27.74
CA ARG A 4 10.37 31.81 -27.78
C ARG A 4 9.98 31.20 -26.45
N THR A 5 9.08 30.22 -26.46
CA THR A 5 8.79 29.38 -25.30
C THR A 5 10.14 28.93 -24.73
N GLY A 6 10.43 29.39 -23.52
CA GLY A 6 11.75 29.23 -22.89
C GLY A 6 12.08 27.77 -22.64
N GLN A 7 13.34 27.52 -22.25
CA GLN A 7 13.80 26.23 -21.75
C GLN A 7 12.80 25.69 -20.71
N LYS A 8 12.26 24.48 -20.94
CA LYS A 8 11.32 23.85 -20.01
C LYS A 8 12.03 23.66 -18.65
N PRO A 9 11.38 24.01 -17.53
CA PRO A 9 11.95 23.76 -16.21
C PRO A 9 12.01 22.25 -15.94
N HIS A 10 13.00 21.81 -15.15
CA HIS A 10 13.18 20.39 -14.79
C HIS A 10 11.90 19.74 -14.22
N ALA A 11 11.08 20.50 -13.47
CA ALA A 11 9.81 20.01 -12.94
C ALA A 11 8.78 19.72 -14.04
N GLY A 12 8.74 20.56 -15.07
CA GLY A 12 7.90 20.31 -16.24
C GLY A 12 8.37 19.08 -17.02
N VAL A 13 9.69 18.88 -17.15
CA VAL A 13 10.25 17.69 -17.80
C VAL A 13 9.90 16.41 -17.02
N ARG A 14 9.99 16.45 -15.69
CA ARG A 14 9.64 15.30 -14.82
C ARG A 14 8.17 14.94 -14.91
N LEU A 15 7.28 15.95 -14.89
CA LEU A 15 5.84 15.76 -14.98
C LEU A 15 5.43 15.22 -16.35
N GLU A 16 5.97 15.78 -17.43
CA GLU A 16 5.70 15.30 -18.80
C GLU A 16 6.15 13.84 -18.98
N ALA A 17 7.27 13.45 -18.37
CA ALA A 17 7.71 12.07 -18.38
C ALA A 17 6.75 11.15 -17.61
N PHE A 18 6.28 11.58 -16.43
CA PHE A 18 5.27 10.86 -15.66
C PHE A 18 3.96 10.68 -16.44
N GLU A 19 3.49 11.72 -17.13
CA GLU A 19 2.27 11.66 -17.95
C GLU A 19 2.41 10.69 -19.13
N LYS A 20 3.61 10.57 -19.71
CA LYS A 20 3.87 9.66 -20.84
C LYS A 20 4.00 8.19 -20.42
N THR A 21 4.65 7.92 -19.30
CA THR A 21 4.98 6.55 -18.87
C THR A 21 4.04 6.02 -17.80
N GLY A 22 3.29 6.89 -17.12
CA GLY A 22 2.54 6.56 -15.90
C GLY A 22 3.41 6.29 -14.69
N VAL A 23 4.75 6.40 -14.81
CA VAL A 23 5.72 6.09 -13.76
C VAL A 23 6.57 7.31 -13.48
N LEU A 24 6.62 7.75 -12.22
CA LEU A 24 7.34 8.96 -11.85
C LEU A 24 8.85 8.67 -11.97
N PRO A 25 9.58 9.35 -12.88
CA PRO A 25 11.01 9.11 -13.02
C PRO A 25 11.74 9.56 -11.76
N SER A 26 12.83 8.85 -11.42
CA SER A 26 13.72 9.24 -10.33
C SER A 26 14.44 10.55 -10.67
N LEU A 27 15.04 11.19 -9.66
CA LEU A 27 15.94 12.32 -9.85
C LEU A 27 17.14 11.93 -10.71
N SER A 28 17.62 10.69 -10.61
CA SER A 28 18.70 10.18 -11.45
C SER A 28 18.30 10.11 -12.93
N ASP A 29 17.09 9.59 -13.21
CA ASP A 29 16.55 9.53 -14.58
C ASP A 29 16.29 10.92 -15.14
N LEU A 30 15.69 11.79 -14.34
CA LEU A 30 15.46 13.19 -14.73
C LEU A 30 16.77 13.92 -15.00
N PHE A 31 17.79 13.68 -14.17
CA PHE A 31 19.12 14.24 -14.35
C PHE A 31 19.71 13.79 -15.69
N LYS A 32 19.65 12.49 -15.99
CA LYS A 32 20.06 11.95 -17.30
C LYS A 32 19.28 12.55 -18.46
N MET A 33 17.96 12.70 -18.35
CA MET A 33 17.12 13.31 -19.39
C MET A 33 17.48 14.78 -19.68
N THR A 34 18.05 15.49 -18.71
CA THR A 34 18.31 16.94 -18.82
C THR A 34 19.79 17.29 -19.02
N HIS A 35 20.69 16.35 -18.73
CA HIS A 35 22.15 16.51 -18.82
C HIS A 35 22.80 15.53 -19.80
N ALA A 36 22.01 14.68 -20.46
CA ALA A 36 22.47 13.86 -21.57
C ALA A 36 21.74 14.21 -22.87
N THR A 37 22.44 13.98 -23.97
CA THR A 37 21.87 14.01 -25.32
C THR A 37 20.89 12.84 -25.50
N SER A 38 20.09 12.87 -26.58
CA SER A 38 19.19 11.77 -26.94
C SER A 38 19.91 10.42 -27.09
N ASP A 39 21.21 10.46 -27.43
CA ASP A 39 22.06 9.29 -27.59
C ASP A 39 22.57 8.75 -26.23
N GLY A 40 22.17 9.37 -25.12
CA GLY A 40 22.54 8.98 -23.76
C GLY A 40 23.92 9.47 -23.32
N VAL A 41 24.61 10.27 -24.14
CA VAL A 41 25.93 10.85 -23.83
C VAL A 41 25.74 12.11 -23.00
N PHE A 42 26.40 12.17 -21.83
CA PHE A 42 26.37 13.34 -20.96
C PHE A 42 27.03 14.56 -21.62
N VAL A 43 26.41 15.72 -21.44
CA VAL A 43 26.86 17.00 -22.00
C VAL A 43 28.13 17.49 -21.32
N ASP A 44 28.35 17.14 -20.05
CA ASP A 44 29.56 17.49 -19.31
C ASP A 44 30.10 16.32 -18.46
N PRO A 45 31.45 16.24 -18.27
CA PRO A 45 32.06 15.16 -17.50
C PRO A 45 31.71 15.13 -16.01
N ALA A 46 31.32 16.27 -15.42
CA ALA A 46 30.98 16.32 -14.00
C ALA A 46 29.62 15.67 -13.74
N SER A 47 28.66 15.90 -14.63
CA SER A 47 27.36 15.23 -14.64
C SER A 47 27.50 13.72 -14.81
N GLU A 48 28.36 13.27 -15.74
CA GLU A 48 28.63 11.84 -15.91
C GLU A 48 29.22 11.22 -14.65
N LYS A 49 30.21 11.88 -14.03
CA LYS A 49 30.83 11.43 -12.79
C LYS A 49 29.80 11.31 -11.66
N LEU A 50 28.91 12.29 -11.52
CA LEU A 50 27.84 12.26 -10.53
C LEU A 50 26.90 11.08 -10.78
N PHE A 51 26.44 10.90 -12.02
CA PHE A 51 25.53 9.82 -12.40
C PHE A 51 26.14 8.43 -12.09
N ARG A 52 27.41 8.21 -12.42
CA ARG A 52 28.12 6.95 -12.07
C ARG A 52 28.26 6.76 -10.56
N THR A 53 28.49 7.85 -9.81
CA THR A 53 28.57 7.81 -8.34
C THR A 53 27.24 7.40 -7.72
N VAL A 54 26.13 7.96 -8.22
CA VAL A 54 24.77 7.58 -7.82
C VAL A 54 24.52 6.10 -8.13
N ALA A 55 24.85 5.65 -9.35
CA ALA A 55 24.66 4.26 -9.77
C ALA A 55 25.42 3.28 -8.86
N GLY A 56 26.68 3.58 -8.52
CA GLY A 56 27.45 2.76 -7.60
C GLY A 56 26.88 2.71 -6.19
N ARG A 57 26.31 3.81 -5.68
CA ARG A 57 25.63 3.82 -4.37
C ARG A 57 24.30 3.06 -4.37
N ILE A 58 23.57 3.06 -5.49
CA ILE A 58 22.36 2.25 -5.66
C ILE A 58 22.75 0.77 -5.60
N GLU A 59 23.72 0.35 -6.41
CA GLU A 59 24.21 -1.03 -6.44
C GLU A 59 24.74 -1.48 -5.07
N GLU A 60 25.49 -0.62 -4.37
CA GLU A 60 25.94 -0.89 -3.00
C GLU A 60 24.77 -1.12 -2.03
N ARG A 61 23.69 -0.34 -2.12
CA ARG A 61 22.52 -0.50 -1.25
C ARG A 61 21.67 -1.71 -1.62
N GLU A 62 21.47 -1.97 -2.91
CA GLU A 62 20.77 -3.18 -3.39
C GLU A 62 21.49 -4.45 -2.96
N THR A 63 22.81 -4.48 -3.08
CA THR A 63 23.62 -5.63 -2.64
C THR A 63 23.56 -5.80 -1.12
N GLN A 64 23.64 -4.73 -0.33
CA GLN A 64 23.46 -4.80 1.13
C GLN A 64 22.08 -5.37 1.51
N LEU A 65 21.00 -4.86 0.92
CA LEU A 65 19.64 -5.34 1.18
C LEU A 65 19.43 -6.79 0.72
N THR A 66 20.08 -7.19 -0.38
CA THR A 66 20.04 -8.58 -0.87
C THR A 66 20.74 -9.53 0.11
N GLN A 67 21.84 -9.11 0.75
CA GLN A 67 22.54 -9.91 1.77
C GLN A 67 21.76 -9.99 3.09
N GLU A 68 21.00 -8.96 3.43
CA GLU A 68 20.13 -8.94 4.61
C GLU A 68 18.79 -9.66 4.37
N SER A 69 18.42 -9.89 3.10
CA SER A 69 17.21 -10.61 2.74
C SER A 69 17.33 -12.10 3.08
N PRO A 70 16.45 -12.65 3.93
CA PRO A 70 16.49 -14.08 4.30
C PRO A 70 16.28 -15.02 3.11
N ASP A 71 15.69 -14.52 2.03
CA ASP A 71 15.42 -15.27 0.80
C ASP A 71 16.56 -15.17 -0.23
N GLY A 72 17.56 -14.30 0.01
CA GLY A 72 18.70 -14.07 -0.89
C GLY A 72 18.31 -13.48 -2.25
N LEU A 73 17.08 -13.01 -2.40
CA LEU A 73 16.56 -12.45 -3.64
C LEU A 73 17.10 -11.03 -3.86
N PRO A 74 17.43 -10.66 -5.12
CA PRO A 74 17.89 -9.32 -5.44
C PRO A 74 16.81 -8.29 -5.09
N VAL A 75 17.16 -7.34 -4.23
CA VAL A 75 16.27 -6.24 -3.83
C VAL A 75 16.49 -5.07 -4.77
N THR A 76 15.43 -4.65 -5.47
CA THR A 76 15.43 -3.44 -6.29
C THR A 76 14.99 -2.25 -5.44
N LEU A 77 15.74 -1.14 -5.46
CA LEU A 77 15.37 0.06 -4.72
C LEU A 77 14.12 0.73 -5.30
N SER A 78 13.32 1.30 -4.40
CA SER A 78 12.23 2.19 -4.78
C SER A 78 12.75 3.51 -5.36
N THR A 79 11.93 4.18 -6.19
CA THR A 79 12.23 5.54 -6.71
C THR A 79 12.57 6.52 -5.59
N GLN A 80 11.93 6.41 -4.42
CA GLN A 80 12.19 7.29 -3.30
C GLN A 80 13.58 7.06 -2.69
N GLU A 81 14.04 5.81 -2.60
CA GLU A 81 15.38 5.49 -2.10
C GLU A 81 16.47 5.91 -3.08
N VAL A 82 16.23 5.72 -4.38
CA VAL A 82 17.09 6.26 -5.44
C VAL A 82 17.18 7.79 -5.35
N ASP A 83 16.05 8.48 -5.15
CA ASP A 83 16.01 9.93 -4.96
C ASP A 83 16.84 10.33 -3.73
N ARG A 84 16.68 9.64 -2.59
CA ARG A 84 17.48 9.91 -1.36
C ARG A 84 18.98 9.73 -1.59
N ILE A 85 19.38 8.68 -2.29
CA ILE A 85 20.79 8.43 -2.65
C ILE A 85 21.30 9.59 -3.51
N PHE A 86 20.52 10.02 -4.50
CA PHE A 86 20.87 11.17 -5.33
C PHE A 86 21.05 12.45 -4.49
N GLU A 87 20.16 12.72 -3.53
CA GLU A 87 20.29 13.87 -2.64
C GLU A 87 21.51 13.80 -1.71
N GLU A 88 21.97 12.59 -1.33
CA GLU A 88 23.15 12.39 -0.49
C GLU A 88 24.45 12.68 -1.27
N VAL A 89 24.55 12.17 -2.50
CA VAL A 89 25.80 12.25 -3.28
C VAL A 89 25.92 13.51 -4.13
N ALA A 90 24.80 14.14 -4.50
CA ALA A 90 24.83 15.29 -5.39
C ALA A 90 25.33 16.55 -4.67
N PRO A 91 26.20 17.34 -5.32
CA PRO A 91 26.72 18.57 -4.73
C PRO A 91 25.59 19.57 -4.48
N LYS A 92 25.60 20.19 -3.30
CA LYS A 92 24.61 21.18 -2.89
C LYS A 92 25.20 22.58 -2.88
N LYS A 93 24.55 23.52 -3.56
CA LYS A 93 24.88 24.95 -3.51
C LYS A 93 23.73 25.71 -2.85
N LYS A 94 23.99 26.33 -1.69
CA LYS A 94 22.96 26.99 -0.85
C LYS A 94 21.77 26.07 -0.53
N GLY A 95 22.05 24.79 -0.24
CA GLY A 95 21.02 23.79 0.08
C GLY A 95 20.20 23.27 -1.11
N ARG A 96 20.50 23.71 -2.34
CA ARG A 96 19.88 23.22 -3.58
C ARG A 96 20.81 22.25 -4.29
N ILE A 97 20.27 21.12 -4.75
CA ILE A 97 21.03 20.15 -5.54
C ILE A 97 21.36 20.76 -6.91
N VAL A 98 22.66 20.73 -7.26
CA VAL A 98 23.13 21.24 -8.55
C VAL A 98 22.53 20.39 -9.68
N GLY A 99 22.04 21.05 -10.73
CA GLY A 99 21.47 20.38 -11.92
C GLY A 99 20.00 19.93 -11.79
N ILE A 100 19.37 20.00 -10.61
CA ILE A 100 17.97 19.56 -10.45
C ILE A 100 16.95 20.72 -10.52
N GLY A 101 17.42 21.97 -10.64
CA GLY A 101 16.55 23.14 -10.84
C GLY A 101 15.47 23.30 -9.75
N SER A 102 14.27 23.73 -10.13
CA SER A 102 13.11 23.91 -9.22
C SER A 102 12.53 22.61 -8.66
N VAL A 103 12.97 21.45 -9.16
CA VAL A 103 12.45 20.15 -8.71
C VAL A 103 12.79 19.89 -7.25
N ASN A 104 13.88 20.47 -6.73
CA ASN A 104 14.27 20.32 -5.33
C ASN A 104 13.21 20.84 -4.32
N GLU A 105 12.34 21.76 -4.74
CA GLU A 105 11.21 22.25 -3.93
C GLU A 105 9.99 21.34 -4.12
N VAL A 106 9.71 20.98 -5.37
CA VAL A 106 8.63 20.07 -5.75
C VAL A 106 8.82 18.68 -5.15
N THR A 107 10.02 18.10 -5.09
CA THR A 107 10.25 16.79 -4.45
C THR A 107 9.93 16.77 -2.98
N ARG A 108 10.25 17.85 -2.24
CA ARG A 108 9.94 17.94 -0.81
C ARG A 108 8.42 18.01 -0.58
N GLU A 109 7.72 18.76 -1.41
CA GLU A 109 6.26 18.87 -1.35
C GLU A 109 5.58 17.60 -1.85
N THR A 110 6.09 16.97 -2.91
CA THR A 110 5.51 15.74 -3.47
C THR A 110 5.76 14.55 -2.56
N SER A 111 6.96 14.42 -1.99
CA SER A 111 7.30 13.39 -0.99
C SER A 111 6.45 13.51 0.27
N SER A 112 6.24 14.74 0.76
CA SER A 112 5.36 14.97 1.92
C SER A 112 3.90 14.70 1.58
N TYR A 113 3.45 15.02 0.37
CA TYR A 113 2.08 14.72 -0.09
C TYR A 113 1.82 13.22 -0.26
N THR A 114 2.72 12.47 -0.89
CA THR A 114 2.56 11.00 -1.07
C THR A 114 2.68 10.28 0.27
N SER A 115 3.65 10.65 1.11
CA SER A 115 3.80 10.09 2.46
C SER A 115 2.55 10.30 3.31
N ARG A 116 1.94 11.50 3.24
CA ARG A 116 0.69 11.79 3.95
C ARG A 116 -0.47 10.94 3.43
N ARG A 117 -0.57 10.73 2.12
CA ARG A 117 -1.61 9.88 1.50
C ARG A 117 -1.46 8.42 1.92
N ASP A 118 -0.24 7.90 1.97
CA ASP A 118 0.02 6.51 2.38
C ASP A 118 -0.32 6.32 3.86
N GLU A 119 0.04 7.28 4.71
CA GLU A 119 -0.28 7.24 6.14
C GLU A 119 -1.79 7.39 6.41
N GLU A 120 -2.48 8.30 5.73
CA GLU A 120 -3.95 8.43 5.80
C GLU A 120 -4.64 7.13 5.33
N THR A 121 -4.12 6.48 4.30
CA THR A 121 -4.66 5.21 3.80
C THR A 121 -4.44 4.07 4.80
N ALA A 122 -3.26 4.00 5.43
CA ALA A 122 -2.98 3.04 6.48
C ALA A 122 -3.88 3.24 7.71
N GLN A 123 -4.12 4.49 8.12
CA GLN A 123 -5.02 4.83 9.22
C GLN A 123 -6.47 4.43 8.91
N MET A 124 -6.98 4.74 7.72
CA MET A 124 -8.33 4.33 7.32
C MET A 124 -8.48 2.81 7.29
N LYS A 125 -7.48 2.08 6.77
CA LYS A 125 -7.50 0.62 6.76
C LYS A 125 -7.55 0.05 8.18
N ALA A 126 -6.68 0.54 9.07
CA ALA A 126 -6.68 0.13 10.48
C ALA A 126 -8.02 0.43 11.18
N GLN A 127 -8.66 1.56 10.86
CA GLN A 127 -9.96 1.92 11.40
C GLN A 127 -11.06 0.96 10.92
N ILE A 128 -11.08 0.62 9.62
CA ILE A 128 -12.03 -0.35 9.06
C ILE A 128 -11.85 -1.72 9.70
N ASP A 129 -10.61 -2.20 9.81
CA ASP A 129 -10.30 -3.49 10.42
C ASP A 129 -10.73 -3.52 11.90
N SER A 130 -10.52 -2.42 12.63
CA SER A 130 -10.98 -2.28 14.01
C SER A 130 -12.51 -2.31 14.13
N GLN A 131 -13.21 -1.57 13.27
CA GLN A 131 -14.68 -1.56 13.25
C GLN A 131 -15.24 -2.93 12.89
N LYS A 132 -14.63 -3.63 11.93
CA LYS A 132 -15.02 -5.00 11.57
C LYS A 132 -14.87 -5.95 12.75
N ALA A 133 -13.73 -5.93 13.43
CA ALA A 133 -13.52 -6.76 14.62
C ALA A 133 -14.53 -6.44 15.75
N GLN A 134 -14.91 -5.17 15.91
CA GLN A 134 -15.97 -4.80 16.86
C GLN A 134 -17.34 -5.33 16.46
N MET A 135 -17.71 -5.26 15.18
CA MET A 135 -18.97 -5.84 14.68
C MET A 135 -18.99 -7.36 14.86
N ASP A 136 -17.89 -8.05 14.54
CA ASP A 136 -17.77 -9.49 14.71
C ASP A 136 -17.92 -9.89 16.19
N SER A 137 -17.31 -9.14 17.11
CA SER A 137 -17.47 -9.35 18.55
C SER A 137 -18.92 -9.13 19.02
N GLN A 138 -19.58 -8.08 18.51
CA GLN A 138 -20.99 -7.83 18.82
C GLN A 138 -21.88 -8.96 18.30
N GLN A 139 -21.60 -9.48 17.11
CA GLN A 139 -22.34 -10.59 16.52
C GLN A 139 -22.24 -11.84 17.40
N VAL A 140 -21.02 -12.22 17.82
CA VAL A 140 -20.80 -13.36 18.73
C VAL A 140 -21.59 -13.20 20.05
N ARG A 141 -21.61 -11.98 20.61
CA ARG A 141 -22.38 -11.70 21.84
C ARG A 141 -23.89 -11.84 21.62
N LEU A 142 -24.41 -11.36 20.49
CA LEU A 142 -25.83 -11.49 20.15
C LEU A 142 -26.23 -12.95 19.90
N ASP A 143 -25.37 -13.72 19.24
CA ASP A 143 -25.61 -15.14 18.99
C ASP A 143 -25.63 -15.93 20.30
N SER A 144 -24.71 -15.67 21.22
CA SER A 144 -24.72 -16.29 22.55
C SER A 144 -25.99 -15.95 23.36
N LEU A 145 -26.45 -14.69 23.31
CA LEU A 145 -27.71 -14.30 23.95
C LEU A 145 -28.92 -14.98 23.31
N LYS A 146 -28.90 -15.14 21.98
CA LYS A 146 -29.95 -15.86 21.24
C LYS A 146 -30.01 -17.33 21.66
N ASP A 147 -28.86 -17.99 21.78
CA ASP A 147 -28.78 -19.38 22.21
C ASP A 147 -29.27 -19.56 23.66
N LEU A 148 -28.94 -18.64 24.56
CA LEU A 148 -29.45 -18.66 25.94
C LEU A 148 -30.98 -18.52 26.01
N LEU A 149 -31.56 -17.65 25.18
CA LEU A 149 -33.01 -17.50 25.09
C LEU A 149 -33.69 -18.78 24.58
N ASP A 150 -33.06 -19.48 23.63
CA ASP A 150 -33.57 -20.77 23.15
C ASP A 150 -33.57 -21.83 24.24
N VAL A 151 -32.51 -21.91 25.05
CA VAL A 151 -32.43 -22.84 26.20
C VAL A 151 -33.57 -22.58 27.20
N MET A 152 -33.87 -21.32 27.52
CA MET A 152 -34.99 -20.97 28.43
C MET A 152 -36.37 -21.27 27.84
N ALA A 153 -36.49 -21.33 26.52
CA ALA A 153 -37.72 -21.69 25.83
C ALA A 153 -37.97 -23.21 25.85
N VAL A 154 -36.95 -24.03 26.07
CA VAL A 154 -37.10 -25.50 26.14
C VAL A 154 -38.00 -25.86 27.32
N GLY A 155 -39.17 -26.44 27.02
CA GLY A 155 -40.14 -26.85 28.04
C GLY A 155 -41.04 -25.74 28.58
N ASN A 156 -40.95 -24.50 28.07
CA ASN A 156 -41.85 -23.40 28.45
C ASN A 156 -42.66 -22.86 27.24
N PRO A 157 -43.93 -23.26 27.07
CA PRO A 157 -44.73 -22.89 25.89
C PRO A 157 -45.05 -21.39 25.82
N VAL A 158 -45.10 -20.69 26.95
CA VAL A 158 -45.34 -19.24 26.99
C VAL A 158 -44.13 -18.48 26.44
N ILE A 159 -42.92 -18.86 26.87
CA ILE A 159 -41.66 -18.26 26.39
C ILE A 159 -41.43 -18.57 24.91
N GLN A 160 -41.72 -19.80 24.46
CA GLN A 160 -41.63 -20.16 23.03
C GLN A 160 -42.53 -19.28 22.15
N ARG A 161 -43.79 -19.08 22.57
CA ARG A 161 -44.71 -18.22 21.84
C ARG A 161 -44.22 -16.77 21.77
N MET A 162 -43.76 -16.22 22.90
CA MET A 162 -43.24 -14.84 22.93
C MET A 162 -41.99 -14.66 22.05
N LEU A 163 -41.06 -15.63 22.05
CA LEU A 163 -39.84 -15.58 21.23
C LEU A 163 -40.12 -15.73 19.73
N SER A 164 -41.04 -16.61 19.34
CA SER A 164 -41.45 -16.78 17.94
C SER A 164 -42.12 -15.53 17.38
N GLU A 165 -43.03 -14.91 18.14
CA GLU A 165 -43.64 -13.62 17.78
C GLU A 165 -42.58 -12.52 17.64
N ARG A 166 -41.60 -12.45 18.55
CA ARG A 166 -40.53 -11.44 18.49
C ARG A 166 -39.54 -11.66 17.36
N ARG A 167 -39.22 -12.91 17.00
CA ARG A 167 -38.39 -13.25 15.81
C ARG A 167 -39.07 -12.81 14.52
N ALA A 168 -40.38 -13.07 14.40
CA ALA A 168 -41.16 -12.64 13.25
C ALA A 168 -41.16 -11.11 13.10
N ALA A 169 -41.30 -10.37 14.21
CA ALA A 169 -41.24 -8.90 14.21
C ALA A 169 -39.87 -8.34 13.80
N LEU A 170 -38.78 -9.08 14.06
CA LEU A 170 -37.41 -8.71 13.68
C LEU A 170 -36.99 -9.25 12.30
N GLY A 171 -37.89 -9.93 11.57
CA GLY A 171 -37.58 -10.53 10.28
C GLY A 171 -36.57 -11.68 10.36
N MET A 172 -36.39 -12.28 11.54
CA MET A 172 -35.47 -13.40 11.72
C MET A 172 -36.11 -14.73 11.31
N PRO A 173 -35.34 -15.67 10.73
CA PRO A 173 -35.87 -16.97 10.36
C PRO A 173 -36.31 -17.76 11.61
N PRO A 174 -37.34 -18.63 11.50
CA PRO A 174 -37.66 -19.59 12.54
C PRO A 174 -36.45 -20.51 12.78
N ARG A 175 -36.08 -20.74 14.05
CA ARG A 175 -35.12 -21.79 14.42
C ARG A 175 -35.89 -23.05 14.77
N ASP A 176 -35.46 -24.19 14.23
CA ASP A 176 -35.94 -25.49 14.67
C ASP A 176 -35.36 -25.81 16.06
N PRO A 177 -36.17 -26.29 17.02
CA PRO A 177 -35.68 -26.70 18.34
C PRO A 177 -34.58 -27.78 18.32
N GLN A 178 -34.40 -28.44 17.17
CA GLN A 178 -33.46 -29.54 16.95
C GLN A 178 -32.07 -29.07 16.46
N GLU A 179 -31.90 -27.78 16.14
CA GLU A 179 -30.63 -27.22 15.66
C GLU A 179 -29.68 -26.82 16.80
N SER A 180 -30.19 -26.72 18.03
CA SER A 180 -29.43 -26.32 19.23
C SER A 180 -28.78 -27.49 19.98
N ASP A 181 -28.68 -28.68 19.38
CA ASP A 181 -28.00 -29.83 19.98
C ASP A 181 -26.47 -29.62 19.94
N PRO A 182 -25.79 -29.43 21.10
CA PRO A 182 -24.35 -29.15 21.14
C PRO A 182 -23.48 -30.33 20.70
N THR A 183 -24.07 -31.47 20.38
CA THR A 183 -23.36 -32.70 20.02
C THR A 183 -23.21 -32.91 18.50
N ARG A 184 -23.84 -32.07 17.66
CA ARG A 184 -23.73 -32.22 16.21
C ARG A 184 -22.44 -31.59 15.70
N GLN A 185 -21.36 -32.38 15.71
CA GLN A 185 -20.17 -32.06 14.94
C GLN A 185 -20.58 -31.81 13.48
N GLN A 186 -20.21 -30.65 12.95
CA GLN A 186 -20.27 -30.38 11.52
C GLN A 186 -19.53 -31.51 10.78
N PRO A 187 -20.10 -32.10 9.72
CA PRO A 187 -19.34 -33.03 8.90
C PRO A 187 -18.15 -32.27 8.33
N SER A 188 -16.94 -32.67 8.73
CA SER A 188 -15.70 -32.20 8.13
C SER A 188 -15.78 -32.48 6.63
N ASN A 189 -15.75 -31.41 5.84
CA ASN A 189 -15.73 -31.48 4.40
C ASN A 189 -14.38 -32.12 3.98
N PRO A 190 -14.31 -33.35 3.46
CA PRO A 190 -13.05 -33.87 2.95
C PRO A 190 -12.93 -33.39 1.51
N THR A 191 -12.18 -32.30 1.31
CA THR A 191 -11.71 -31.91 -0.01
C THR A 191 -10.68 -32.93 -0.46
N ASN A 192 -11.16 -34.02 -1.06
CA ASN A 192 -10.36 -34.98 -1.82
C ASN A 192 -9.73 -34.22 -3.00
N TYR A 193 -8.40 -34.06 -3.00
CA TYR A 193 -7.67 -33.43 -4.10
C TYR A 193 -6.32 -34.07 -4.44
N PHE A 194 -6.08 -35.31 -4.02
CA PHE A 194 -4.93 -36.08 -4.53
C PHE A 194 -5.32 -37.54 -4.72
N ASP A 195 -5.88 -37.83 -5.89
CA ASP A 195 -5.71 -39.14 -6.52
C ASP A 195 -5.68 -38.93 -8.03
N ASN A 196 -4.47 -38.78 -8.56
CA ASN A 196 -4.09 -38.93 -9.96
C ASN A 196 -2.55 -38.92 -10.03
N MET A 197 -1.96 -40.07 -9.71
CA MET A 197 -0.70 -40.55 -10.30
C MET A 197 -0.95 -41.94 -10.88
#